data_AF-A0A8S3V923-F1
#
_entry.id   AF-A0A8S3V923-F1
#
_cell.length_a   1.000
_cell.length_b   1.000
_cell.length_c   1.000
_cell.angle_alpha   90.00
_cell.angle_beta   90.00
_cell.angle_gamma   90.00
#
_symmetry.space_group_name_H-M   'P 1'
#
loop_
_entity.id
_entity.type
_entity.pdbx_description
1 polymer ?
#
loop_
_entity_poly.entity_id
_entity_poly.type
_entity_poly.pdbx_seq_one_letter_code
_entity_poly.pdbx_strand_id
1 'polypeptide(L)'
;MPEKRKQLHEYMKSVGNSLAEKSYMTSYNMKIEMKGQNEQHTENEWYVMHYYKGGDMSKELKTLSQDETLSYSPYVSLGLPLFRDQEFKGHVFCLMPLPLQNESLTGFPLHVNGYFALTQNRRHVKWPTADQTKNKAHMDKTIRWNKCLVIEVLAEAYHMLINETIQMSKNKKECKGYSSTYLHMHTRSQKNNQRLGNHS
;
A
#
# COMPACT_ATOMS: atom_id res chain seq x y z
N MET A 1 -9.06 9.84 -17.23
CA MET A 1 -9.15 9.41 -15.81
C MET A 1 -10.12 8.24 -15.73
N PRO A 2 -9.73 7.07 -15.19
CA PRO A 2 -10.63 5.92 -15.03
C PRO A 2 -11.88 6.30 -14.21
N GLU A 3 -13.05 5.80 -14.59
CA GLU A 3 -14.33 6.10 -13.92
C GLU A 3 -14.29 5.78 -12.42
N LYS A 4 -13.72 4.63 -12.05
CA LYS A 4 -13.51 4.21 -10.66
C LYS A 4 -12.66 5.20 -9.86
N ARG A 5 -11.73 5.93 -10.49
CA ARG A 5 -10.93 6.96 -9.82
C ARG A 5 -11.75 8.23 -9.51
N LYS A 6 -12.74 8.57 -10.34
CA LYS A 6 -13.68 9.66 -10.04
C LYS A 6 -14.59 9.28 -8.88
N GLN A 7 -15.13 8.07 -8.90
CA GLN A 7 -15.97 7.55 -7.81
C GLN A 7 -15.22 7.50 -6.49
N LEU A 8 -13.96 7.08 -6.49
CA LEU A 8 -13.10 7.17 -5.31
C LEU A 8 -12.95 8.60 -4.81
N HIS A 9 -12.69 9.56 -5.71
CA HIS A 9 -12.53 10.96 -5.35
C HIS A 9 -13.79 11.55 -4.74
N GLU A 10 -14.96 11.23 -5.30
CA GLU A 10 -16.26 11.62 -4.77
C GLU A 10 -16.54 10.99 -3.40
N TYR A 11 -16.20 9.71 -3.23
CA TYR A 11 -16.29 9.02 -1.94
C TYR A 11 -15.37 9.66 -0.89
N MET A 12 -14.10 9.91 -1.20
CA MET A 12 -13.16 10.53 -0.25
C MET A 12 -13.63 11.94 0.14
N LYS A 13 -14.25 12.67 -0.80
CA LYS A 13 -14.88 13.97 -0.52
C LYS A 13 -16.10 13.86 0.39
N SER A 14 -16.95 12.85 0.21
CA SER A 14 -18.16 12.67 1.02
C SER A 14 -17.85 12.24 2.45
N VAL A 15 -16.77 11.48 2.64
CA VAL A 15 -16.25 11.11 3.97
C VAL A 15 -15.62 12.32 4.68
N GLY A 16 -14.83 13.13 3.96
CA GLY A 16 -14.19 14.33 4.52
C GLY A 16 -13.28 13.99 5.71
N ASN A 17 -13.43 14.74 6.81
CA ASN A 17 -12.72 14.50 8.08
C ASN A 17 -13.47 13.55 9.02
N SER A 18 -14.64 13.06 8.61
CA SER A 18 -15.42 12.10 9.38
C SER A 18 -14.92 10.67 9.14
N LEU A 19 -15.31 9.75 10.01
CA LEU A 19 -15.06 8.33 9.81
C LEU A 19 -16.25 7.68 9.11
N ALA A 20 -15.98 6.93 8.04
CA ALA A 20 -17.01 6.15 7.38
C ALA A 20 -17.47 4.95 8.25
N GLU A 21 -18.77 4.65 8.22
CA GLU A 21 -19.35 3.50 8.93
C GLU A 21 -18.95 2.15 8.34
N LYS A 22 -18.50 2.14 7.08
CA LYS A 22 -18.08 0.94 6.35
C LYS A 22 -16.81 1.23 5.57
N SER A 23 -15.97 0.21 5.45
CA SER A 23 -14.82 0.24 4.53
C SER A 23 -15.26 0.39 3.08
N TYR A 24 -14.41 1.02 2.29
CA TYR A 24 -14.60 1.20 0.85
C TYR A 24 -13.36 0.71 0.11
N MET A 25 -13.59 -0.08 -0.93
CA MET A 25 -12.53 -0.63 -1.78
C MET A 25 -12.92 -0.44 -3.23
N THR A 26 -11.96 -0.04 -4.07
CA THR A 26 -12.12 0.00 -5.51
C THR A 26 -10.81 -0.32 -6.22
N SER A 27 -10.89 -0.99 -7.36
CA SER A 27 -9.72 -1.48 -8.08
C SER A 27 -9.89 -1.43 -9.59
N TYR A 28 -8.80 -1.19 -10.33
CA TYR A 28 -8.82 -1.08 -11.80
C TYR A 28 -7.45 -1.32 -12.43
N ASN A 29 -7.47 -1.74 -13.70
CA ASN A 29 -6.27 -1.79 -14.54
C ASN A 29 -5.91 -0.39 -15.05
N MET A 30 -4.62 -0.07 -15.06
CA MET A 30 -4.06 1.16 -15.58
C MET A 30 -2.90 0.84 -16.52
N LYS A 31 -2.99 1.28 -17.77
CA LYS A 31 -1.87 1.29 -18.72
C LYS A 31 -1.20 2.67 -18.70
N ILE A 32 0.11 2.71 -18.52
CA ILE A 32 0.92 3.91 -18.54
C ILE A 32 1.90 3.80 -19.72
N GLU A 33 1.78 4.72 -20.67
CA GLU A 33 2.71 4.87 -21.78
C GLU A 33 3.70 5.98 -21.46
N MET A 34 4.99 5.66 -21.49
CA MET A 34 6.07 6.63 -21.31
C MET A 34 6.80 6.81 -22.63
N LYS A 35 6.96 8.07 -23.05
CA LYS A 35 7.80 8.45 -24.19
C LYS A 35 9.17 8.86 -23.68
N GLY A 36 10.18 8.06 -23.97
CA GLY A 36 11.59 8.40 -23.73
C GLY A 36 12.07 9.49 -24.68
N GLN A 37 13.19 10.12 -24.32
CA GLN A 37 13.81 11.19 -25.12
C GLN A 37 14.27 10.72 -26.52
N ASN A 38 14.44 9.41 -26.73
CA ASN A 38 14.85 8.79 -28.00
C ASN A 38 13.69 8.10 -28.73
N GLU A 39 12.45 8.57 -28.58
CA GLU A 39 11.23 7.94 -29.14
C GLU A 39 10.97 6.49 -28.68
N GLN A 40 11.74 6.00 -27.69
CA GLN A 40 11.47 4.71 -27.05
C GLN A 40 10.13 4.80 -26.31
N HIS A 41 9.19 3.95 -26.69
CA HIS A 41 7.92 3.80 -26.01
C HIS A 41 8.01 2.62 -25.04
N THR A 42 7.85 2.89 -23.75
CA THR A 42 7.66 1.83 -22.76
C THR A 42 6.23 1.86 -22.25
N GLU A 43 5.58 0.70 -22.28
CA GLU A 43 4.24 0.51 -21.78
C GLU A 43 4.30 -0.30 -20.49
N ASN A 44 3.70 0.22 -19.42
CA ASN A 44 3.59 -0.50 -18.15
C ASN A 44 2.12 -0.64 -17.77
N GLU A 45 1.68 -1.86 -17.52
CA GLU A 45 0.35 -2.14 -17.01
C GLU A 45 0.38 -2.45 -15.50
N TRP A 46 -0.60 -1.89 -14.81
CA TRP A 46 -0.72 -1.93 -13.36
C TRP A 46 -2.14 -2.31 -12.96
N TYR A 47 -2.24 -3.11 -11.92
CA TYR A 47 -3.46 -3.27 -11.14
C TYR A 47 -3.39 -2.32 -9.95
N VAL A 48 -4.32 -1.38 -9.90
CA VAL A 48 -4.39 -0.38 -8.84
C VAL A 48 -5.57 -0.70 -7.95
N MET A 49 -5.32 -0.88 -6.66
CA MET A 49 -6.34 -1.03 -5.62
C MET A 49 -6.28 0.15 -4.67
N HIS A 50 -7.44 0.67 -4.30
CA HIS A 50 -7.62 1.70 -3.29
C HIS A 50 -8.46 1.13 -2.16
N TYR A 51 -8.05 1.38 -0.93
CA TYR A 51 -8.74 0.90 0.25
C TYR A 51 -8.81 1.99 1.32
N TYR A 52 -10.02 2.27 1.79
CA TYR A 52 -10.31 3.07 2.96
C TYR A 52 -10.91 2.14 4.02
N LYS A 53 -10.31 2.08 5.22
CA LYS A 53 -10.85 1.29 6.33
C LYS A 53 -11.86 2.13 7.11
N GLY A 54 -13.09 1.63 7.19
CA GLY A 54 -14.19 2.23 7.94
C GLY A 54 -14.95 1.17 8.74
N GLY A 55 -15.74 1.59 9.71
CA GLY A 55 -16.47 0.66 10.59
C GLY A 55 -15.60 -0.04 11.61
N ASP A 56 -15.12 -1.25 11.30
CA ASP A 56 -14.50 -2.24 12.21
C ASP A 56 -13.03 -1.94 12.56
N MET A 57 -12.74 -0.69 12.91
CA MET A 57 -11.41 -0.24 13.30
C MET A 57 -11.10 -0.61 14.74
N SER A 58 -9.81 -0.85 15.04
CA SER A 58 -9.37 -0.86 16.45
C SER A 58 -9.67 0.47 17.13
N LYS A 59 -9.79 0.44 18.46
CA LYS A 59 -9.97 1.66 19.26
C LYS A 59 -8.84 2.68 18.98
N GLU A 60 -7.61 2.20 18.83
CA GLU A 60 -6.45 3.05 18.59
C GLU A 60 -6.51 3.70 17.21
N LEU A 61 -6.76 2.94 16.14
CA LEU A 61 -6.91 3.48 14.79
C LEU A 61 -8.07 4.48 14.71
N LYS A 62 -9.20 4.17 15.35
CA LYS A 62 -10.35 5.08 15.43
C LYS A 62 -9.99 6.39 16.12
N THR A 63 -9.36 6.34 17.30
CA THR A 63 -8.94 7.55 18.03
C THR A 63 -7.94 8.38 17.24
N LEU A 64 -6.94 7.76 16.62
CA LEU A 64 -5.94 8.48 15.84
C LEU A 64 -6.51 9.09 14.55
N SER A 65 -7.45 8.40 13.90
CA SER A 65 -8.11 8.92 12.69
C SER A 65 -8.99 10.14 12.96
N GLN A 66 -9.44 10.32 14.20
CA GLN A 66 -10.24 11.46 14.64
C GLN A 66 -9.40 12.56 15.30
N ASP A 67 -8.08 12.38 15.43
CA ASP A 67 -7.18 13.39 15.97
C ASP A 67 -6.94 14.48 14.91
N GLU A 68 -7.59 15.63 15.08
CA GLU A 68 -7.53 16.76 14.15
C GLU A 68 -6.10 17.24 13.88
N THR A 69 -5.18 17.07 14.84
CA THR A 69 -3.79 17.53 14.69
C THR A 69 -2.94 16.58 13.84
N LEU A 70 -3.40 15.35 13.58
CA LEU A 70 -2.75 14.43 12.64
C LEU A 70 -3.19 14.70 11.20
N SER A 71 -4.47 15.03 10.99
CA SER A 71 -5.04 15.21 9.65
C SER A 71 -4.75 14.01 8.71
N TYR A 72 -4.73 12.79 9.29
CA TYR A 72 -4.48 11.55 8.55
C TYR A 72 -5.78 10.79 8.27
N SER A 73 -5.79 10.07 7.15
CA SER A 73 -6.93 9.26 6.72
C SER A 73 -6.55 7.77 6.70
N PRO A 74 -7.41 6.85 7.19
CA PRO A 74 -7.15 5.40 7.24
C PRO A 74 -7.25 4.77 5.85
N TYR A 75 -6.42 5.25 4.94
CA TYR A 75 -6.47 4.99 3.52
C TYR A 75 -5.10 4.56 3.00
N VAL A 76 -5.12 3.55 2.14
CA VAL A 76 -3.96 3.07 1.38
C VAL A 76 -4.34 2.79 -0.06
N SER A 77 -3.36 2.83 -0.94
CA SER A 77 -3.49 2.33 -2.31
C SER A 77 -2.30 1.49 -2.71
N LEU A 78 -2.56 0.40 -3.44
CA LEU A 78 -1.59 -0.58 -3.88
C LEU A 78 -1.48 -0.53 -5.41
N GLY A 79 -0.26 -0.44 -5.91
CA GLY A 79 0.06 -0.52 -7.34
C GLY A 79 0.84 -1.79 -7.63
N LEU A 80 0.17 -2.81 -8.18
CA LEU A 80 0.77 -4.09 -8.55
C LEU A 80 1.08 -4.08 -10.05
N PRO A 81 2.35 -4.26 -10.46
CA PRO A 81 2.68 -4.39 -11.87
C PRO A 81 2.16 -5.72 -12.43
N LEU A 82 1.56 -5.68 -13.63
CA LEU A 82 0.91 -6.85 -14.24
C LEU A 82 1.80 -7.62 -15.21
N PHE A 83 2.77 -6.98 -15.84
CA PHE A 83 3.67 -7.63 -16.80
C PHE A 83 5.10 -7.15 -16.58
N ARG A 84 5.99 -8.04 -16.11
CA ARG A 84 7.42 -7.74 -15.93
C ARG A 84 8.25 -9.01 -16.15
N ASP A 85 9.33 -8.86 -16.92
CA ASP A 85 10.37 -9.87 -17.08
C ASP A 85 11.47 -9.77 -16.00
N GLN A 86 11.45 -8.69 -15.20
CA GLN A 86 12.47 -8.38 -14.19
C GLN A 86 11.90 -8.23 -12.80
N GLU A 87 12.75 -8.46 -11.79
CA GLU A 87 12.42 -8.29 -10.38
C GLU A 87 11.92 -6.86 -10.09
N PHE A 88 10.69 -6.75 -9.58
CA PHE A 88 10.08 -5.48 -9.22
C PHE A 88 10.33 -5.13 -7.76
N LYS A 89 10.94 -3.97 -7.53
CA LYS A 89 11.14 -3.41 -6.20
C LYS A 89 10.01 -2.44 -5.87
N GLY A 90 9.13 -2.87 -4.96
CA GLY A 90 8.07 -2.04 -4.42
C GLY A 90 8.59 -0.88 -3.58
N HIS A 91 7.83 0.22 -3.58
CA HIS A 91 8.21 1.47 -2.92
C HIS A 91 7.02 2.03 -2.13
N VAL A 92 7.31 2.64 -1.00
CA VAL A 92 6.34 3.41 -0.21
C VAL A 92 6.27 4.84 -0.74
N PHE A 93 5.05 5.34 -0.86
CA PHE A 93 4.72 6.72 -1.20
C PHE A 93 3.85 7.29 -0.08
N CYS A 94 3.93 8.61 0.12
CA CYS A 94 3.10 9.32 1.10
C CYS A 94 2.40 10.50 0.43
N LEU A 95 1.45 10.20 -0.47
CA LEU A 95 0.69 11.14 -1.33
C LEU A 95 1.55 11.98 -2.30
N MET A 96 2.86 12.05 -2.05
CA MET A 96 3.92 12.50 -2.94
C MET A 96 5.03 11.44 -2.95
N PRO A 97 5.80 11.34 -4.06
CA PRO A 97 6.99 10.49 -4.09
C PRO A 97 7.99 10.93 -3.02
N LEU A 98 8.50 9.96 -2.27
CA LEU A 98 9.61 10.20 -1.35
C LEU A 98 10.88 10.51 -2.17
N PRO A 99 11.73 11.43 -1.70
CA PRO A 99 12.87 11.94 -2.47
C PRO A 99 13.94 10.87 -2.78
N LEU A 100 13.95 9.74 -2.08
CA LEU A 100 14.96 8.69 -2.23
C LEU A 100 14.30 7.33 -2.42
N GLN A 101 14.15 6.93 -3.68
CA GLN A 101 13.51 5.66 -4.05
C GLN A 101 14.24 4.46 -3.41
N ASN A 102 15.57 4.45 -3.40
CA ASN A 102 16.36 3.34 -2.84
C ASN A 102 16.20 3.13 -1.32
N GLU A 103 15.71 4.13 -0.57
CA GLU A 103 15.48 4.05 0.89
C GLU A 103 14.00 3.78 1.23
N SER A 104 13.13 3.75 0.23
CA SER A 104 11.68 3.65 0.40
C SER A 104 11.13 2.25 0.09
N LEU A 105 11.99 1.23 0.09
CA LEU A 105 11.64 -0.12 -0.34
C LEU A 105 10.62 -0.76 0.61
N THR A 106 9.54 -1.31 0.05
CA THR A 106 8.49 -1.99 0.82
C THR A 106 8.86 -3.41 1.19
N GLY A 107 9.75 -4.04 0.41
CA GLY A 107 9.94 -5.49 0.43
C GLY A 107 8.78 -6.28 -0.20
N PHE A 108 7.73 -5.60 -0.66
CA PHE A 108 6.63 -6.21 -1.42
C PHE A 108 6.86 -6.04 -2.92
N PRO A 109 6.32 -6.93 -3.76
CA PRO A 109 6.37 -6.77 -5.22
C PRO A 109 5.31 -5.78 -5.72
N LEU A 110 5.04 -4.72 -4.95
CA LEU A 110 4.08 -3.68 -5.29
C LEU A 110 4.44 -2.33 -4.66
N HIS A 111 3.96 -1.25 -5.28
CA HIS A 111 3.98 0.07 -4.68
C HIS A 111 2.87 0.20 -3.64
N VAL A 112 3.19 0.84 -2.52
CA VAL A 112 2.22 1.19 -1.46
C VAL A 112 2.19 2.69 -1.33
N ASN A 113 1.01 3.29 -1.33
CA ASN A 113 0.82 4.69 -1.02
C ASN A 113 -0.18 4.81 0.14
N GLY A 114 0.02 5.78 1.04
CA GLY A 114 -0.86 6.01 2.18
C GLY A 114 -0.44 7.23 2.99
N TYR A 115 -1.18 7.53 4.06
CA TYR A 115 -0.87 8.66 4.96
C TYR A 115 0.24 8.30 5.94
N PHE A 116 1.44 7.97 5.47
CA PHE A 116 2.56 7.63 6.34
C PHE A 116 3.15 8.87 7.02
N ALA A 117 3.30 8.84 8.34
CA ALA A 117 4.10 9.82 9.04
C ALA A 117 5.58 9.65 8.67
N LEU A 118 6.23 10.76 8.32
CA LEU A 118 7.63 10.77 7.89
C LEU A 118 8.55 11.43 8.92
N THR A 119 9.85 11.15 8.84
CA THR A 119 10.88 11.86 9.59
C THR A 119 10.89 13.35 9.21
N GLN A 120 11.50 14.21 10.04
CA GLN A 120 11.51 15.67 9.79
C GLN A 120 12.10 16.04 8.42
N ASN A 121 13.17 15.36 8.00
CA ASN A 121 13.75 15.53 6.66
C ASN A 121 12.92 14.87 5.53
N ARG A 122 11.77 14.28 5.86
CA ARG A 122 10.80 13.63 4.98
C ARG A 122 11.41 12.53 4.09
N ARG A 123 12.51 11.92 4.54
CA ARG A 123 13.20 10.85 3.81
C ARG A 123 12.70 9.45 4.16
N HIS A 124 12.23 9.25 5.38
CA HIS A 124 11.88 7.92 5.88
C HIS A 124 10.51 7.90 6.53
N VAL A 125 9.82 6.76 6.46
CA VAL A 125 8.65 6.46 7.28
C VAL A 125 9.10 6.38 8.75
N LYS A 126 8.39 7.08 9.64
CA LYS A 126 8.65 7.02 11.07
C LYS A 126 8.35 5.63 11.62
N TRP A 127 9.37 5.01 12.21
CA TRP A 127 9.27 3.77 12.96
C TRP A 127 9.94 3.96 14.33
N PRO A 128 9.50 3.24 15.38
CA PRO A 128 10.13 3.35 16.68
C PRO A 128 11.57 2.84 16.60
N THR A 129 12.52 3.64 17.07
CA THR A 129 13.91 3.18 17.24
C THR A 129 14.07 2.36 18.52
N ALA A 130 15.14 1.57 18.63
CA ALA A 130 15.42 0.76 19.81
C ALA A 130 15.47 1.58 21.11
N ASP A 131 15.97 2.81 21.05
CA ASP A 131 16.03 3.72 22.20
C ASP A 131 14.66 4.35 22.51
N GLN A 132 13.83 4.61 21.50
CA GLN A 132 12.48 5.13 21.68
C GLN A 132 11.52 4.10 22.29
N THR A 133 11.77 2.81 22.06
CA THR A 133 11.07 1.73 22.76
C THR A 133 11.38 1.77 24.27
N LYS A 134 12.61 2.11 24.66
CA LYS A 134 13.04 2.21 26.07
C LYS A 134 12.54 3.49 26.77
N ASN A 135 12.51 4.63 26.06
CA ASN A 135 12.23 5.95 26.65
C ASN A 135 10.77 6.44 26.48
N LYS A 136 9.79 5.55 26.26
CA LYS A 136 8.37 5.91 26.03
C LYS A 136 8.07 6.77 24.79
N ALA A 137 9.04 7.02 23.91
CA ALA A 137 8.82 7.73 22.64
C ALA A 137 7.99 6.92 21.62
N HIS A 138 7.76 5.63 21.86
CA HIS A 138 6.69 4.84 21.22
C HIS A 138 5.27 5.39 21.46
N MET A 139 5.10 6.38 22.35
CA MET A 139 3.85 7.10 22.54
C MET A 139 3.62 8.23 21.53
N ASP A 140 4.60 8.57 20.67
CA ASP A 140 4.39 9.48 19.54
C ASP A 140 3.23 8.94 18.70
N LYS A 141 2.15 9.71 18.64
CA LYS A 141 0.93 9.34 17.91
C LYS A 141 1.18 9.12 16.42
N THR A 142 2.20 9.75 15.84
CA THR A 142 2.58 9.55 14.44
C THR A 142 3.25 8.19 14.22
N ILE A 143 3.99 7.67 15.21
CA ILE A 143 4.54 6.31 15.18
C ILE A 143 3.41 5.28 15.35
N ARG A 144 2.51 5.52 16.31
CA ARG A 144 1.34 4.67 16.54
C ARG A 144 0.42 4.62 15.33
N TRP A 145 0.23 5.75 14.66
CA TRP A 145 -0.48 5.84 13.39
C TRP A 145 0.13 4.94 12.31
N ASN A 146 1.44 5.04 12.05
CA ASN A 146 2.10 4.21 11.05
C ASN A 146 1.95 2.71 11.37
N LYS A 147 2.02 2.35 12.66
CA LYS A 147 1.79 0.98 13.11
C LYS A 147 0.36 0.53 12.77
N CYS A 148 -0.67 1.27 13.18
CA CYS A 148 -2.07 0.95 12.86
C CYS A 148 -2.32 0.88 11.34
N LEU A 149 -1.79 1.84 10.58
CA LEU A 149 -1.93 1.89 9.13
C LEU A 149 -1.34 0.64 8.47
N VAL A 150 -0.21 0.12 8.96
CA VAL A 150 0.41 -1.09 8.41
C VAL A 150 -0.31 -2.37 8.86
N ILE A 151 -0.58 -2.53 10.15
CA ILE A 151 -1.08 -3.81 10.70
C ILE A 151 -2.58 -4.01 10.48
N GLU A 152 -3.36 -2.94 10.35
CA GLU A 152 -4.82 -3.04 10.14
C GLU A 152 -5.16 -2.73 8.69
N VAL A 153 -4.83 -1.52 8.21
CA VAL A 153 -5.33 -1.03 6.91
C VAL A 153 -4.59 -1.69 5.75
N LEU A 154 -3.26 -1.65 5.75
CA LEU A 154 -2.44 -2.22 4.68
C LEU A 154 -2.53 -3.74 4.65
N ALA A 155 -2.53 -4.41 5.80
CA ALA A 155 -2.66 -5.85 5.88
C ALA A 155 -3.97 -6.34 5.24
N GLU A 156 -5.09 -5.68 5.53
CA GLU A 156 -6.39 -6.03 4.95
C GLU A 156 -6.45 -5.72 3.45
N ALA A 157 -5.94 -4.55 3.02
CA ALA A 157 -5.84 -4.23 1.60
C ALA A 157 -5.00 -5.26 0.84
N TYR A 158 -3.87 -5.68 1.41
CA TYR A 158 -2.99 -6.67 0.80
C TYR A 158 -3.66 -8.06 0.71
N HIS A 159 -4.42 -8.45 1.73
CA HIS A 159 -5.21 -9.68 1.71
C HIS A 159 -6.26 -9.65 0.59
N MET A 160 -7.02 -8.55 0.46
CA MET A 160 -8.00 -8.39 -0.62
C MET A 160 -7.33 -8.43 -2.00
N LEU A 161 -6.18 -7.78 -2.17
CA LEU A 161 -5.44 -7.80 -3.42
C LEU A 161 -5.00 -9.21 -3.82
N ILE A 162 -4.48 -9.99 -2.86
CA ILE A 162 -4.12 -11.39 -3.12
C ILE A 162 -5.35 -12.19 -3.58
N ASN A 163 -6.49 -12.02 -2.90
CA ASN A 163 -7.71 -12.73 -3.26
C ASN A 163 -8.18 -12.34 -4.66
N GLU A 164 -8.25 -11.04 -4.99
CA GLU A 164 -8.65 -10.56 -6.31
C GLU A 164 -7.73 -11.09 -7.41
N THR A 165 -6.41 -11.03 -7.19
CA THR A 165 -5.42 -11.53 -8.17
C THR A 165 -5.47 -13.04 -8.37
N ILE A 166 -5.77 -13.82 -7.31
CA ILE A 166 -6.03 -15.26 -7.42
C ILE A 166 -7.26 -15.50 -8.29
N GLN A 167 -8.36 -14.77 -8.07
CA GLN A 167 -9.57 -14.95 -8.88
C GLN A 167 -9.33 -14.57 -10.34
N MET A 168 -8.61 -13.49 -10.61
CA MET A 168 -8.20 -13.12 -11.97
C MET A 168 -7.37 -14.20 -12.63
N SER A 169 -6.39 -14.78 -11.91
CA SER A 169 -5.52 -15.83 -12.45
C SER A 169 -6.25 -17.11 -12.88
N LYS A 170 -7.42 -17.39 -12.29
CA LYS A 170 -8.27 -18.53 -12.66
C LYS A 170 -9.06 -18.27 -13.95
N ASN A 171 -9.33 -17.00 -14.26
CA ASN A 171 -10.07 -16.59 -15.44
C ASN A 171 -9.12 -16.41 -16.64
N LYS A 172 -8.75 -17.53 -17.28
CA LYS A 172 -7.74 -17.69 -18.34
C LYS A 172 -7.76 -16.71 -19.54
N LYS A 173 -8.78 -15.86 -19.72
CA LYS A 173 -8.84 -14.89 -20.83
C LYS A 173 -7.99 -13.63 -20.63
N GLU A 174 -7.52 -13.35 -19.40
CA GLU A 174 -6.73 -12.13 -19.08
C GLU A 174 -5.30 -12.44 -18.55
N CYS A 175 -4.89 -13.71 -18.56
CA CYS A 175 -3.96 -14.27 -17.56
C CYS A 175 -2.45 -14.31 -17.88
N LYS A 176 -1.95 -13.73 -18.96
CA LYS A 176 -0.49 -13.87 -19.23
C LYS A 176 0.38 -13.13 -18.21
N GLY A 177 -0.12 -12.06 -17.59
CA GLY A 177 0.64 -11.24 -16.63
C GLY A 177 0.56 -11.69 -15.17
N TYR A 178 -0.65 -12.05 -14.72
CA TYR A 178 -0.94 -12.36 -13.31
C TYR A 178 -0.26 -13.63 -12.78
N SER A 179 0.00 -14.61 -13.65
CA SER A 179 0.58 -15.91 -13.26
C SER A 179 2.02 -15.78 -12.74
N SER A 180 2.85 -14.94 -13.38
CA SER A 180 4.24 -14.70 -12.97
C SER A 180 4.31 -13.98 -11.62
N THR A 181 3.48 -12.95 -11.43
CA THR A 181 3.44 -12.15 -10.20
C THR A 181 2.91 -12.95 -9.00
N TYR A 182 1.89 -13.80 -9.21
CA TYR A 182 1.42 -14.73 -8.18
C TYR A 182 2.50 -15.72 -7.76
N LEU A 183 3.20 -16.32 -8.73
CA LEU A 183 4.28 -17.28 -8.45
C LEU A 183 5.39 -16.63 -7.63
N HIS A 184 5.74 -15.37 -7.93
CA HIS A 184 6.72 -14.59 -7.17
C HIS A 184 6.25 -14.24 -5.74
N MET A 185 4.99 -13.81 -5.57
CA MET A 185 4.41 -13.56 -4.24
C MET A 185 4.37 -14.83 -3.39
N HIS A 186 4.00 -15.97 -3.98
CA HIS A 186 3.87 -17.25 -3.28
C HIS A 186 5.24 -17.82 -2.89
N THR A 187 6.23 -17.83 -3.80
CA THR A 187 7.59 -18.29 -3.47
C THR A 187 8.27 -17.42 -2.42
N ARG A 188 8.01 -16.10 -2.40
CA ARG A 188 8.57 -15.22 -1.37
C ARG A 188 7.94 -15.45 0.01
N SER A 189 6.63 -15.70 0.07
CA SER A 189 5.94 -16.10 1.31
C SER A 189 6.52 -17.40 1.88
N GLN A 190 6.72 -18.43 1.04
CA GLN A 190 7.31 -19.70 1.49
C GLN A 190 8.76 -19.56 1.99
N LYS A 191 9.60 -18.77 1.31
CA LYS A 191 10.98 -18.49 1.75
C LYS A 191 11.03 -17.74 3.09
N ASN A 192 10.12 -16.80 3.32
CA ASN A 192 10.06 -16.08 4.60
C ASN A 192 9.61 -17.00 5.75
N ASN A 193 8.66 -17.92 5.50
CA ASN A 193 8.25 -18.91 6.50
C ASN A 193 9.37 -19.92 6.82
N GLN A 194 10.17 -20.34 5.85
CA GLN A 194 11.32 -21.23 6.09
C GLN A 194 12.44 -20.55 6.90
N ARG A 195 12.66 -19.23 6.72
CA ARG A 195 13.63 -18.48 7.54
C ARG A 195 13.18 -18.29 8.99
N LEU A 196 11.88 -18.16 9.24
CA LEU A 196 11.33 -18.05 10.59
C LEU A 196 11.34 -19.39 11.34
N GLY A 197 11.21 -20.52 10.64
CA GLY A 197 11.28 -21.87 11.23
C GLY A 197 12.69 -22.35 11.59
N ASN A 198 13.75 -21.72 11.07
CA ASN A 198 15.15 -22.10 11.33
C ASN A 198 15.82 -21.31 12.47
N HIS A 199 15.04 -20.49 13.20
CA HIS A 199 15.48 -19.73 14.37
C HIS A 199 14.68 -20.05 15.63
N SER A 200 14.04 -21.23 15.67
CA SER A 200 13.43 -21.81 16.88
C SER A 200 14.25 -22.98 17.38
#